data_AF-A0A832B4A1-F1
#
_entry.id   AF-A0A832B4A1-F1
#
_cell.length_a   1.000
_cell.length_b   1.000
_cell.length_c   1.000
_cell.angle_alpha   90.00
_cell.angle_beta   90.00
_cell.angle_gamma   90.00
#
_symmetry.space_group_name_H-M   'P 1'
#
loop_
_entity.id
_entity.type
_entity.pdbx_description
1 polymer ?
#
loop_
_entity_poly.entity_id
_entity_poly.type
_entity_poly.pdbx_seq_one_letter_code
_entity_poly.pdbx_strand_id
1 'polypeptide(L)'
;MRYPFKPFDVRWCYLENLRPLFSEPSPQLLAQRQSANAFLLTRDTADKADEGAPFFFARHVCDYDCISGHARHFPVQLKVVANVGADGEKPSQSFLDLEATSAGSQLRPNLSPAALAYLRHAVGGHESQTGTNEALWHHVLAVGVCYAYLVENAGVLQQDWPRIPLPATRDALLASAELGRQVAALLDVEESVDAVSSGAIRHELRPLGVLAAVSGGQLDPAAGDLALTAGWGHAGKGGVTMPGRGRVVERSYSDDELAAFREGIADLDLSYEQLMACLGGTCYDVHLNDVAYWRCVPARVWTYTIGGYQVMKKWLSYRERPLLGRDLKPDEARYVTEMTRRIAALLLLEPALDENYERVKTDTYAWPGGDGRV
;
A
#
# COMPACT_ATOMS: atom_id res chain seq x y z
N MET A 1 -5.24 -5.31 17.71
CA MET A 1 -4.96 -4.12 16.89
C MET A 1 -5.17 -4.43 15.41
N ARG A 2 -5.29 -3.42 14.57
CA ARG A 2 -5.28 -3.56 13.11
C ARG A 2 -3.88 -3.92 12.62
N TYR A 3 -3.81 -4.84 11.66
CA TYR A 3 -2.58 -5.49 11.24
C TYR A 3 -2.64 -5.83 9.75
N PRO A 4 -1.88 -5.11 8.90
CA PRO A 4 -1.75 -5.46 7.49
C PRO A 4 -1.02 -6.81 7.37
N PHE A 5 -1.78 -7.84 7.03
CA PHE A 5 -1.27 -9.21 6.87
C PHE A 5 -0.66 -9.43 5.49
N LYS A 6 -1.31 -8.86 4.46
CA LYS A 6 -0.83 -8.75 3.07
C LYS A 6 -1.26 -7.38 2.54
N PRO A 7 -0.72 -6.89 1.40
CA PRO A 7 -1.20 -5.67 0.77
C PRO A 7 -2.70 -5.76 0.55
N PHE A 8 -3.42 -4.71 0.97
CA PHE A 8 -4.88 -4.65 0.96
C PHE A 8 -5.62 -5.74 1.78
N ASP A 9 -4.97 -6.41 2.74
CA ASP A 9 -5.61 -7.34 3.68
C ASP A 9 -5.27 -6.97 5.13
N VAL A 10 -6.06 -6.07 5.72
CA VAL A 10 -5.93 -5.65 7.12
C VAL A 10 -6.83 -6.49 8.02
N ARG A 11 -6.21 -7.16 9.00
CA ARG A 11 -6.88 -8.05 9.95
C ARG A 11 -6.74 -7.54 11.38
N TRP A 12 -7.42 -8.21 12.29
CA TRP A 12 -7.23 -8.02 13.73
C TRP A 12 -6.25 -9.06 14.26
N CYS A 13 -5.27 -8.63 15.06
CA CYS A 13 -4.35 -9.52 15.76
C CYS A 13 -4.08 -9.06 17.20
N TYR A 14 -3.58 -10.00 18.02
CA TYR A 14 -3.06 -9.74 19.36
C TYR A 14 -1.53 -9.56 19.30
N LEU A 15 -1.08 -8.38 18.88
CA LEU A 15 0.34 -8.06 18.73
C LEU A 15 0.88 -7.39 20.00
N GLU A 16 1.52 -8.19 20.84
CA GLU A 16 2.13 -7.77 22.11
C GLU A 16 3.54 -8.37 22.29
N ASN A 17 4.33 -7.77 23.17
CA ASN A 17 5.66 -8.26 23.55
C ASN A 17 5.60 -9.48 24.49
N LEU A 18 4.74 -10.45 24.17
CA LEU A 18 4.45 -11.62 24.99
C LEU A 18 4.57 -12.89 24.14
N ARG A 19 5.54 -13.74 24.47
CA ARG A 19 5.64 -15.09 23.90
C ARG A 19 4.74 -16.05 24.70
N PRO A 20 4.02 -17.00 24.06
CA PRO A 20 3.94 -17.32 22.64
C PRO A 20 2.64 -16.82 21.97
N LEU A 21 2.20 -15.57 22.21
CA LEU A 21 0.81 -15.16 21.91
C LEU A 21 0.44 -15.18 20.41
N PHE A 22 1.26 -14.57 19.55
CA PHE A 22 0.91 -14.39 18.14
C PHE A 22 2.12 -14.54 17.21
N SER A 23 3.10 -13.65 17.33
CA SER A 23 4.33 -13.66 16.52
C SER A 23 5.54 -13.46 17.42
N GLU A 24 6.73 -13.71 16.88
CA GLU A 24 7.97 -13.33 17.55
C GLU A 24 7.96 -11.81 17.81
N PRO A 25 8.09 -11.35 19.06
CA PRO A 25 8.03 -9.94 19.36
C PRO A 25 9.19 -9.15 18.74
N SER A 26 8.90 -7.94 18.25
CA SER A 26 9.90 -6.94 17.91
C SER A 26 9.69 -5.70 18.78
N PRO A 27 10.17 -5.70 20.05
CA PRO A 27 9.87 -4.64 21.00
C PRO A 27 10.28 -3.24 20.52
N GLN A 28 11.41 -3.15 19.81
CA GLN A 28 11.93 -1.90 19.27
C GLN A 28 11.01 -1.30 18.20
N LEU A 29 10.49 -2.13 17.29
CA LEU A 29 9.53 -1.72 16.27
C LEU A 29 8.17 -1.40 16.89
N LEU A 30 7.68 -2.26 17.78
CA LEU A 30 6.39 -2.08 18.45
C LEU A 30 6.36 -0.83 19.34
N ALA A 31 7.51 -0.39 19.87
CA ALA A 31 7.62 0.88 20.59
C ALA A 31 7.33 2.10 19.68
N GLN A 32 7.48 1.97 18.36
CA GLN A 32 7.20 3.02 17.38
C GLN A 32 5.72 3.09 16.97
N ARG A 33 4.89 2.11 17.38
CA ARG A 33 3.45 2.07 17.14
C ARG A 33 2.76 3.21 17.90
N GLN A 34 2.49 4.31 17.19
CA GLN A 34 1.72 5.44 17.70
C GLN A 34 0.61 5.79 16.71
N SER A 35 -0.49 6.39 17.18
CA SER A 35 -1.65 6.72 16.33
C SER A 35 -1.32 7.71 15.20
N ALA A 36 -0.33 8.57 15.41
CA ALA A 36 0.11 9.57 14.43
C ALA A 36 1.31 9.13 13.56
N ASN A 37 1.90 7.95 13.81
CA ASN A 37 3.05 7.49 13.04
C ASN A 37 2.63 6.63 11.86
N ALA A 38 3.49 6.56 10.84
CA ALA A 38 3.33 5.69 9.69
C ALA A 38 4.66 5.00 9.36
N PHE A 39 4.60 3.97 8.53
CA PHE A 39 5.72 3.14 8.17
C PHE A 39 5.79 3.04 6.65
N LEU A 40 6.93 3.40 6.09
CA LEU A 40 7.32 2.94 4.77
C LEU A 40 7.83 1.52 4.91
N LEU A 41 7.38 0.62 4.04
CA LEU A 41 7.82 -0.76 3.99
C LEU A 41 8.55 -1.01 2.68
N THR A 42 9.68 -1.70 2.77
CA THR A 42 10.40 -2.22 1.62
C THR A 42 11.16 -3.49 2.00
N ARG A 43 12.03 -4.00 1.13
CA ARG A 43 12.87 -5.18 1.35
C ARG A 43 14.28 -4.93 0.83
N ASP A 44 15.23 -5.70 1.33
CA ASP A 44 16.65 -5.62 0.96
C ASP A 44 17.01 -6.43 -0.28
N THR A 45 16.31 -7.53 -0.55
CA THR A 45 16.52 -8.38 -1.73
C THR A 45 15.20 -8.91 -2.25
N ALA A 46 15.17 -9.42 -3.48
CA ALA A 46 13.98 -10.04 -4.06
C ALA A 46 14.04 -11.56 -3.91
N ASP A 47 12.90 -12.20 -3.65
CA ASP A 47 12.82 -13.66 -3.69
C ASP A 47 12.57 -14.16 -5.12
N LYS A 48 11.95 -13.33 -5.96
CA LYS A 48 11.49 -13.65 -7.32
C LYS A 48 11.87 -12.55 -8.29
N ALA A 49 11.92 -12.90 -9.58
CA ALA A 49 12.26 -11.96 -10.65
C ALA A 49 11.18 -10.89 -10.90
N ASP A 50 9.91 -11.25 -10.75
CA ASP A 50 8.78 -10.33 -10.90
C ASP A 50 7.95 -10.32 -9.61
N GLU A 51 8.03 -9.20 -8.90
CA GLU A 51 7.32 -8.99 -7.64
C GLU A 51 6.45 -7.72 -7.64
N GLY A 52 6.39 -7.00 -8.76
CA GLY A 52 5.81 -5.65 -8.78
C GLY A 52 6.59 -4.68 -7.88
N ALA A 53 5.89 -3.67 -7.37
CA ALA A 53 6.51 -2.67 -6.49
C ALA A 53 6.95 -3.32 -5.16
N PRO A 54 8.23 -3.20 -4.76
CA PRO A 54 8.72 -3.70 -3.47
C PRO A 54 8.40 -2.73 -2.33
N PHE A 55 7.63 -1.66 -2.57
CA PHE A 55 7.26 -0.65 -1.59
C PHE A 55 5.80 -0.76 -1.18
N PHE A 56 5.54 -0.54 0.10
CA PHE A 56 4.20 -0.41 0.66
C PHE A 56 4.22 0.68 1.74
N PHE A 57 3.05 1.23 2.06
CA PHE A 57 2.91 2.24 3.11
C PHE A 57 1.77 1.86 4.03
N ALA A 58 1.99 1.94 5.34
CA ALA A 58 0.99 1.57 6.32
C ALA A 58 1.07 2.40 7.59
N ARG A 59 -0.08 2.70 8.19
CA ARG A 59 -0.18 3.33 9.52
C ARG A 59 0.05 2.35 10.68
N HIS A 60 0.08 1.06 10.37
CA HIS A 60 0.20 -0.02 11.33
C HIS A 60 1.42 -0.88 11.02
N VAL A 61 1.99 -1.47 12.08
CA VAL A 61 3.03 -2.49 11.94
C VAL A 61 2.42 -3.67 11.18
N CYS A 62 3.03 -4.00 10.06
CA CYS A 62 2.60 -5.08 9.17
C CYS A 62 3.27 -6.42 9.52
N ASP A 63 2.75 -7.48 8.90
CA ASP A 63 3.35 -8.81 8.93
C ASP A 63 4.76 -8.84 8.34
N TYR A 64 5.61 -9.70 8.89
CA TYR A 64 6.98 -9.89 8.42
C TYR A 64 6.98 -10.38 6.96
N ASP A 65 6.01 -11.21 6.58
CA ASP A 65 5.84 -11.67 5.21
C ASP A 65 4.78 -10.86 4.45
N CYS A 66 4.43 -9.64 4.89
CA CYS A 66 3.47 -8.79 4.19
C CYS A 66 3.85 -8.65 2.71
N ILE A 67 5.14 -8.46 2.43
CA ILE A 67 5.74 -8.57 1.09
C ILE A 67 6.73 -9.75 1.06
N SER A 68 6.99 -10.32 -0.12
CA SER A 68 8.11 -11.27 -0.35
C SER A 68 9.44 -10.59 -0.06
N GLY A 69 10.49 -11.35 0.27
CA GLY A 69 11.80 -10.84 0.71
C GLY A 69 11.79 -10.24 2.12
N HIS A 70 10.66 -10.40 2.82
CA HIS A 70 10.39 -9.95 4.17
C HIS A 70 10.35 -8.42 4.36
N ALA A 71 9.25 -7.94 4.90
CA ALA A 71 9.01 -6.52 5.13
C ALA A 71 10.02 -5.92 6.14
N ARG A 72 10.61 -4.78 5.75
CA ARG A 72 11.45 -3.92 6.60
C ARG A 72 10.67 -2.63 6.85
N HIS A 73 10.37 -2.35 8.12
CA HIS A 73 9.59 -1.19 8.52
C HIS A 73 10.51 0.01 8.79
N PHE A 74 10.28 1.10 8.06
CA PHE A 74 10.92 2.39 8.28
C PHE A 74 9.86 3.34 8.86
N PRO A 75 9.86 3.56 10.18
CA PRO A 75 8.93 4.52 10.78
C PRO A 75 9.26 5.93 10.29
N VAL A 76 8.24 6.72 9.98
CA VAL A 76 8.40 8.12 9.55
C VAL A 76 8.98 8.97 10.69
N GLN A 77 8.52 8.71 11.91
CA GLN A 77 9.00 9.35 13.15
C GLN A 77 9.54 8.31 14.13
N LEU A 78 10.61 8.64 14.83
CA LEU A 78 11.16 7.84 15.92
C LEU A 78 10.73 8.38 17.27
N LYS A 79 10.15 7.49 18.06
CA LYS A 79 9.94 7.66 19.49
C LYS A 79 11.28 7.52 20.20
N VAL A 80 11.79 8.62 20.74
CA VAL A 80 12.94 8.58 21.64
C VAL A 80 12.42 8.23 23.03
N VAL A 81 12.84 7.07 23.53
CA VAL A 81 12.70 6.75 24.95
C VAL A 81 13.93 7.35 25.62
N ALA A 82 13.74 8.30 26.54
CA ALA A 82 14.83 8.77 27.37
C ALA A 82 15.43 7.56 28.09
N ASN A 83 16.71 7.27 27.83
CA ASN A 83 17.41 6.25 28.61
C ASN A 83 17.37 6.71 30.07
N VAL A 84 16.62 6.00 30.90
CA VAL A 84 16.88 6.01 32.34
C VAL A 84 18.29 5.45 32.46
N GLY A 85 19.24 6.31 32.86
CA GLY A 85 20.64 5.95 32.97
C GLY A 85 20.81 4.69 33.81
N ALA A 86 21.84 3.91 33.50
CA ALA A 86 22.22 2.70 34.21
C ALA A 86 22.78 2.97 35.63
N ASP A 87 22.43 4.10 36.25
CA ASP A 87 22.79 4.45 37.62
C ASP A 87 21.51 4.50 38.46
N GLY A 88 21.41 3.55 39.39
CA GLY A 88 20.20 3.21 40.13
C GLY A 88 19.74 4.26 41.14
N GLU A 89 19.04 5.29 40.69
CA GLU A 89 18.14 6.06 41.54
C GLU A 89 16.69 5.93 41.03
N LYS A 90 15.87 5.21 41.80
CA LYS A 90 14.43 5.14 41.59
C LYS A 90 13.82 6.50 41.97
N PRO A 91 13.14 7.22 41.06
CA PRO A 91 12.34 8.35 41.49
C PRO A 91 11.11 7.82 42.23
N SER A 92 10.91 8.33 43.44
CA SER A 92 9.72 8.10 44.26
C SER A 92 8.48 8.62 43.52
N GLN A 93 7.65 7.72 43.00
CA GLN A 93 6.35 8.09 42.44
C GLN A 93 5.35 8.29 43.58
N SER A 94 4.95 9.54 43.79
CA SER A 94 3.83 9.92 44.66
C SER A 94 2.51 9.59 43.96
N PHE A 95 1.54 9.08 44.72
CA PHE A 95 0.22 8.62 44.27
C PHE A 95 -0.68 9.73 43.66
N LEU A 96 -0.25 10.99 43.67
CA LEU A 96 -0.99 12.15 43.15
C LEU A 96 -0.63 12.53 41.69
N ASP A 97 0.30 11.85 41.03
CA ASP A 97 0.70 12.12 39.63
C ASP A 97 -0.13 11.34 38.57
N LEU A 98 -1.31 10.85 38.94
CA LEU A 98 -2.18 10.06 38.03
C LEU A 98 -2.86 10.90 36.93
N GLU A 99 -2.76 12.23 36.97
CA GLU A 99 -3.23 13.12 35.89
C GLU A 99 -2.10 13.66 34.99
N ALA A 100 -0.85 13.27 35.22
CA ALA A 100 0.33 13.75 34.47
C ALA A 100 1.01 12.66 33.60
N THR A 101 0.27 11.66 33.09
CA THR A 101 0.82 10.64 32.18
C THR A 101 0.91 11.13 30.73
N SER A 102 1.61 12.24 30.51
CA SER A 102 2.00 12.70 29.16
C SER A 102 3.37 13.39 29.11
N ALA A 103 4.30 13.01 30.00
CA ALA A 103 5.65 13.55 30.01
C ALA A 103 6.70 12.48 29.66
N GLY A 104 7.41 12.66 28.53
CA GLY A 104 8.77 12.11 28.38
C GLY A 104 9.15 11.40 27.08
N SER A 105 8.30 11.32 26.05
CA SER A 105 8.71 10.74 24.77
C SER A 105 8.75 11.76 23.65
N GLN A 106 9.95 12.27 23.38
CA GLN A 106 10.19 13.19 22.29
C GLN A 106 10.16 12.43 20.96
N LEU A 107 9.36 12.91 20.02
CA LEU A 107 9.35 12.42 18.65
C LEU A 107 10.41 13.17 17.85
N ARG A 108 11.20 12.44 17.07
CA ARG A 108 12.15 13.01 16.11
C ARG A 108 11.95 12.40 14.72
N PRO A 109 12.25 13.12 13.63
CA PRO A 109 12.20 12.54 12.30
C PRO A 109 13.20 11.38 12.17
N ASN A 110 12.83 10.31 11.47
CA ASN A 110 13.71 9.17 11.20
C ASN A 110 14.68 9.46 10.04
N LEU A 111 15.43 10.56 10.12
CA LEU A 111 16.31 10.99 9.04
C LEU A 111 17.77 10.94 9.48
N SER A 112 18.66 10.57 8.55
CA SER A 112 20.10 10.62 8.78
C SER A 112 20.59 12.07 8.79
N PRO A 113 21.75 12.36 9.42
CA PRO A 113 22.34 13.70 9.37
C PRO A 113 22.57 14.22 7.94
N ALA A 114 22.91 13.33 7.00
CA ALA A 114 23.07 13.67 5.59
C ALA A 114 21.73 14.06 4.93
N ALA A 115 20.66 13.32 5.20
CA ALA A 115 19.32 13.67 4.70
C ALA A 115 18.84 15.02 5.27
N LEU A 116 19.10 15.29 6.56
CA LEU A 116 18.80 16.59 7.17
C LEU A 116 19.65 17.72 6.56
N ALA A 117 20.91 17.46 6.21
CA ALA A 117 21.74 18.43 5.49
C ALA A 117 21.18 18.72 4.09
N TYR A 118 20.79 17.68 3.33
CA TYR A 118 20.11 17.84 2.05
C TYR A 118 18.85 18.71 2.17
N LEU A 119 17.97 18.43 3.14
CA LEU A 119 16.76 19.23 3.36
C LEU A 119 17.09 20.69 3.71
N ARG A 120 18.14 20.95 4.49
CA ARG A 120 18.58 22.31 4.80
C ARG A 120 19.15 23.04 3.58
N HIS A 121 19.98 22.37 2.78
CA HIS A 121 20.76 23.01 1.71
C HIS A 121 20.01 23.09 0.37
N ALA A 122 19.34 22.02 -0.06
CA ALA A 122 18.66 21.94 -1.35
C ALA A 122 17.20 22.40 -1.28
N VAL A 123 16.58 22.23 -0.11
CA VAL A 123 15.12 22.40 0.06
C VAL A 123 14.80 23.61 0.96
N GLY A 124 15.78 24.17 1.68
CA GLY A 124 15.57 25.25 2.65
C GLY A 124 14.69 24.85 3.84
N GLY A 125 14.55 23.55 4.11
CA GLY A 125 13.76 23.01 5.22
C GLY A 125 14.49 23.15 6.55
N HIS A 126 13.78 23.59 7.59
CA HIS A 126 14.27 23.54 8.97
C HIS A 126 13.82 22.25 9.66
N GLU A 127 14.63 21.72 10.58
CA GLU A 127 14.38 20.46 11.31
C GLU A 127 13.03 20.46 12.06
N SER A 128 12.50 21.64 12.40
CA SER A 128 11.19 21.83 13.05
C SER A 128 9.98 21.76 12.11
N GLN A 129 10.17 21.72 10.79
CA GLN A 129 9.07 21.61 9.82
C GLN A 129 8.71 20.15 9.58
N THR A 130 7.85 19.58 10.42
CA THR A 130 7.36 18.20 10.34
C THR A 130 6.94 17.80 8.92
N GLY A 131 6.22 18.67 8.21
CA GLY A 131 5.75 18.39 6.84
C GLY A 131 6.86 18.18 5.81
N THR A 132 8.01 18.85 5.94
CA THR A 132 9.14 18.70 5.01
C THR A 132 9.89 17.38 5.24
N ASN A 133 9.95 16.92 6.49
CA ASN A 133 10.57 15.63 6.83
C ASN A 133 9.72 14.46 6.32
N GLU A 134 8.40 14.57 6.45
CA GLU A 134 7.46 13.59 5.91
C GLU A 134 7.44 13.59 4.38
N ALA A 135 7.66 14.75 3.75
CA ALA A 135 7.73 14.85 2.29
C ALA A 135 8.82 13.94 1.69
N LEU A 136 9.95 13.75 2.38
CA LEU A 136 11.02 12.86 1.90
C LEU A 136 10.55 11.40 1.83
N TRP A 137 9.82 10.93 2.84
CA TRP A 137 9.28 9.56 2.85
C TRP A 137 8.22 9.34 1.78
N HIS A 138 7.36 10.34 1.53
CA HIS A 138 6.39 10.28 0.45
C HIS A 138 7.07 10.32 -0.92
N HIS A 139 8.12 11.12 -1.10
CA HIS A 139 8.93 11.10 -2.32
C HIS A 139 9.55 9.71 -2.56
N VAL A 140 10.10 9.08 -1.51
CA VAL A 140 10.61 7.70 -1.60
C VAL A 140 9.52 6.73 -2.05
N LEU A 141 8.31 6.84 -1.50
CA LEU A 141 7.18 6.02 -1.92
C LEU A 141 6.82 6.26 -3.39
N ALA A 142 6.73 7.52 -3.83
CA ALA A 142 6.38 7.88 -5.20
C ALA A 142 7.36 7.27 -6.22
N VAL A 143 8.67 7.40 -5.99
CA VAL A 143 9.68 6.79 -6.86
C VAL A 143 9.67 5.26 -6.73
N GLY A 144 9.50 4.74 -5.52
CA GLY A 144 9.53 3.30 -5.26
C GLY A 144 8.39 2.50 -5.90
N VAL A 145 7.27 3.15 -6.25
CA VAL A 145 6.15 2.51 -6.97
C VAL A 145 6.12 2.84 -8.47
N CYS A 146 6.99 3.73 -8.95
CA CYS A 146 7.06 4.15 -10.35
C CYS A 146 7.53 3.01 -11.25
N TYR A 147 6.79 2.74 -12.34
CA TYR A 147 7.09 1.63 -13.24
C TYR A 147 8.44 1.85 -13.96
N ALA A 148 8.71 3.05 -14.46
CA ALA A 148 9.98 3.37 -15.12
C ALA A 148 11.18 3.13 -14.19
N TYR A 149 11.09 3.55 -12.92
CA TYR A 149 12.13 3.28 -11.91
C TYR A 149 12.35 1.78 -11.69
N LEU A 150 11.26 1.02 -11.52
CA LEU A 150 11.33 -0.42 -11.26
C LEU A 150 11.95 -1.19 -12.42
N VAL A 151 11.63 -0.83 -13.67
CA VAL A 151 12.20 -1.47 -14.86
C VAL A 151 13.68 -1.11 -15.02
N GLU A 152 14.03 0.16 -14.90
CA GLU A 152 15.41 0.63 -15.07
C GLU A 152 16.35 0.05 -14.00
N ASN A 153 15.85 -0.16 -12.78
CA ASN A 153 16.64 -0.60 -11.63
C ASN A 153 16.40 -2.06 -11.22
N ALA A 154 15.72 -2.86 -12.05
CA ALA A 154 15.30 -4.23 -11.72
C ALA A 154 16.44 -5.13 -11.21
N GLY A 155 17.63 -5.03 -11.83
CA GLY A 155 18.80 -5.81 -11.42
C GLY A 155 19.33 -5.47 -10.02
N VAL A 156 19.33 -4.18 -9.66
CA VAL A 156 19.76 -3.72 -8.33
C VAL A 156 18.72 -4.10 -7.29
N LEU A 157 17.44 -3.88 -7.57
CA LEU A 157 16.31 -4.22 -6.68
C LEU A 157 16.20 -5.73 -6.37
N GLN A 158 16.82 -6.56 -7.20
CA GLN A 158 16.91 -8.00 -6.97
C GLN A 158 17.96 -8.36 -5.93
N GLN A 159 19.07 -7.62 -5.86
CA GLN A 159 20.29 -8.02 -5.14
C GLN A 159 20.61 -7.17 -3.91
N ASP A 160 20.15 -5.91 -3.87
CA ASP A 160 20.47 -4.98 -2.80
C ASP A 160 19.30 -3.99 -2.56
N TRP A 161 19.44 -3.21 -1.48
CA TRP A 161 18.50 -2.19 -1.07
C TRP A 161 18.19 -1.20 -2.20
N PRO A 162 16.90 -0.83 -2.37
CA PRO A 162 16.50 0.22 -3.30
C PRO A 162 17.26 1.53 -3.06
N ARG A 163 17.78 2.12 -4.14
CA ARG A 163 18.43 3.44 -4.14
C ARG A 163 17.50 4.43 -4.82
N ILE A 164 17.10 5.47 -4.10
CA ILE A 164 16.16 6.47 -4.58
C ILE A 164 16.91 7.76 -4.90
N PRO A 165 16.87 8.26 -6.16
CA PRO A 165 17.43 9.56 -6.48
C PRO A 165 16.64 10.66 -5.78
N LEU A 166 17.33 11.66 -5.22
CA LEU A 166 16.68 12.81 -4.60
C LEU A 166 16.70 14.01 -5.56
N PRO A 167 15.61 14.79 -5.67
CA PRO A 167 15.58 15.97 -6.52
C PRO A 167 16.51 17.08 -6.02
N ALA A 168 17.08 17.87 -6.93
CA ALA A 168 17.96 18.97 -6.55
C ALA A 168 17.22 20.19 -5.94
N THR A 169 15.90 20.30 -6.16
CA THR A 169 15.11 21.48 -5.79
C THR A 169 13.95 21.18 -4.84
N ARG A 170 13.59 22.17 -4.03
CA ARG A 170 12.44 22.11 -3.11
C ARG A 170 11.13 21.77 -3.83
N ASP A 171 10.85 22.45 -4.92
CA ASP A 171 9.55 22.33 -5.60
C ASP A 171 9.39 20.95 -6.23
N ALA A 172 10.47 20.38 -6.79
CA ALA A 172 10.47 19.01 -7.27
C ALA A 172 10.26 17.99 -6.13
N LEU A 173 10.87 18.19 -4.96
CA LEU A 173 10.61 17.35 -3.78
C LEU A 173 9.15 17.41 -3.36
N LEU A 174 8.58 18.61 -3.23
CA LEU A 174 7.20 18.79 -2.78
C LEU A 174 6.19 18.24 -3.79
N ALA A 175 6.43 18.41 -5.08
CA ALA A 175 5.61 17.83 -6.15
C ALA A 175 5.66 16.30 -6.12
N SER A 176 6.86 15.72 -5.99
CA SER A 176 6.99 14.26 -5.87
C SER A 176 6.37 13.73 -4.58
N ALA A 177 6.48 14.46 -3.47
CA ALA A 177 5.88 14.08 -2.20
C ALA A 177 4.36 14.14 -2.24
N GLU A 178 3.77 15.03 -3.04
CA GLU A 178 2.32 15.07 -3.25
C GLU A 178 1.82 13.80 -3.96
N LEU A 179 2.50 13.36 -5.03
CA LEU A 179 2.20 12.07 -5.66
C LEU A 179 2.33 10.91 -4.66
N GLY A 180 3.39 10.95 -3.83
CA GLY A 180 3.60 9.97 -2.78
C GLY A 180 2.49 9.95 -1.73
N ARG A 181 1.93 11.10 -1.35
CA ARG A 181 0.78 11.18 -0.45
C ARG A 181 -0.47 10.55 -1.07
N GLN A 182 -0.72 10.80 -2.35
CA GLN A 182 -1.84 10.18 -3.06
C GLN A 182 -1.68 8.65 -3.11
N VAL A 183 -0.48 8.16 -3.41
CA VAL A 183 -0.16 6.72 -3.36
C VAL A 183 -0.36 6.16 -1.95
N ALA A 184 0.14 6.84 -0.91
CA ALA A 184 -0.01 6.42 0.48
C ALA A 184 -1.49 6.28 0.88
N ALA A 185 -2.32 7.29 0.54
CA ALA A 185 -3.75 7.28 0.83
C ALA A 185 -4.50 6.16 0.08
N LEU A 186 -4.10 5.87 -1.16
CA LEU A 186 -4.68 4.78 -1.96
C LEU A 186 -4.30 3.39 -1.42
N LEU A 187 -3.08 3.22 -0.92
CA LEU A 187 -2.59 1.99 -0.29
C LEU A 187 -3.18 1.75 1.11
N ASP A 188 -3.56 2.82 1.82
CA ASP A 188 -4.22 2.72 3.12
C ASP A 188 -5.72 2.44 2.97
N VAL A 189 -6.09 1.19 3.23
CA VAL A 189 -7.48 0.70 3.13
C VAL A 189 -8.40 1.25 4.20
N GLU A 190 -7.86 1.85 5.26
CA GLU A 190 -8.65 2.46 6.33
C GLU A 190 -8.89 3.95 6.09
N GLU A 191 -8.12 4.57 5.19
CA GLU A 191 -8.27 5.96 4.81
C GLU A 191 -9.38 6.12 3.76
N SER A 192 -10.37 6.97 4.01
CA SER A 192 -11.37 7.31 3.00
C SER A 192 -10.77 8.26 1.97
N VAL A 193 -10.75 7.86 0.71
CA VAL A 193 -10.22 8.65 -0.41
C VAL A 193 -11.40 9.22 -1.18
N ASP A 194 -11.46 10.55 -1.28
CA ASP A 194 -12.53 11.24 -1.99
C ASP A 194 -12.55 10.84 -3.47
N ALA A 195 -13.75 10.72 -4.03
CA ALA A 195 -14.02 10.28 -5.38
C ALA A 195 -13.48 8.87 -5.78
N VAL A 196 -12.86 8.11 -4.87
CA VAL A 196 -12.35 6.74 -5.12
C VAL A 196 -13.05 5.70 -4.24
N SER A 197 -13.06 5.91 -2.93
CA SER A 197 -13.73 5.02 -1.95
C SER A 197 -14.89 5.68 -1.22
N SER A 198 -14.98 7.01 -1.26
CA SER A 198 -16.03 7.80 -0.63
C SER A 198 -16.51 8.94 -1.54
N GLY A 199 -17.59 9.62 -1.14
CA GLY A 199 -18.13 10.75 -1.90
C GLY A 199 -18.70 10.35 -3.26
N ALA A 200 -18.61 11.27 -4.22
CA ALA A 200 -19.03 11.03 -5.59
C ALA A 200 -17.91 10.33 -6.37
N ILE A 201 -18.02 9.01 -6.54
CA ILE A 201 -17.01 8.21 -7.24
C ILE A 201 -16.80 8.74 -8.66
N ARG A 202 -15.53 8.90 -9.08
CA ARG A 202 -15.15 9.33 -10.43
C ARG A 202 -15.76 8.42 -11.50
N HIS A 203 -16.10 8.99 -12.65
CA HIS A 203 -16.92 8.32 -13.66
C HIS A 203 -16.27 7.04 -14.17
N GLU A 204 -14.97 7.06 -14.44
CA GLU A 204 -14.18 5.93 -14.91
C GLU A 204 -14.03 4.80 -13.89
N LEU A 205 -14.17 5.10 -12.59
CA LEU A 205 -14.07 4.11 -11.51
C LEU A 205 -15.41 3.45 -11.15
N ARG A 206 -16.53 4.10 -11.47
CA ARG A 206 -17.88 3.59 -11.15
C ARG A 206 -18.15 2.17 -11.65
N PRO A 207 -17.86 1.81 -12.92
CA PRO A 207 -18.19 0.48 -13.42
C PRO A 207 -17.28 -0.62 -12.86
N LEU A 208 -16.16 -0.26 -12.23
CA LEU A 208 -15.10 -1.20 -11.91
C LEU A 208 -15.43 -2.08 -10.70
N GLY A 209 -15.27 -3.39 -10.86
CA GLY A 209 -15.40 -4.37 -9.78
C GLY A 209 -16.78 -4.39 -9.13
N VAL A 210 -17.85 -3.98 -9.84
CA VAL A 210 -19.21 -3.91 -9.28
C VAL A 210 -19.76 -5.32 -9.09
N LEU A 211 -20.28 -5.61 -7.90
CA LEU A 211 -20.89 -6.90 -7.60
C LEU A 211 -22.20 -7.07 -8.40
N ALA A 212 -22.31 -8.16 -9.16
CA ALA A 212 -23.43 -8.45 -10.05
C ALA A 212 -23.89 -9.91 -9.91
N ALA A 213 -25.20 -10.15 -10.14
CA ALA A 213 -25.76 -11.48 -10.26
C ALA A 213 -25.72 -11.94 -11.72
N VAL A 214 -25.43 -13.23 -11.94
CA VAL A 214 -25.46 -13.87 -13.27
C VAL A 214 -26.87 -13.80 -13.88
N SER A 215 -27.92 -13.84 -13.04
CA SER A 215 -29.31 -13.70 -13.46
C SER A 215 -29.74 -12.26 -13.79
N GLY A 216 -28.91 -11.26 -13.49
CA GLY A 216 -29.25 -9.83 -13.58
C GLY A 216 -30.14 -9.30 -12.45
N GLY A 217 -30.51 -10.14 -11.47
CA GLY A 217 -31.29 -9.76 -10.29
C GLY A 217 -30.46 -9.16 -9.14
N GLN A 218 -31.13 -8.90 -8.02
CA GLN A 218 -30.47 -8.52 -6.77
C GLN A 218 -29.94 -9.77 -6.05
N LEU A 219 -28.71 -9.69 -5.54
CA LEU A 219 -28.10 -10.75 -4.74
C LEU A 219 -28.70 -10.78 -3.33
N ASP A 220 -28.96 -11.97 -2.81
CA ASP A 220 -29.41 -12.21 -1.46
C ASP A 220 -28.29 -12.86 -0.61
N PRO A 221 -27.65 -12.10 0.30
CA PRO A 221 -26.65 -12.64 1.21
C PRO A 221 -27.17 -13.79 2.09
N ALA A 222 -28.47 -13.81 2.43
CA ALA A 222 -29.06 -14.87 3.25
C ALA A 222 -29.26 -16.18 2.47
N ALA A 223 -29.36 -16.11 1.14
CA ALA A 223 -29.39 -17.27 0.25
C ALA A 223 -28.01 -17.91 0.02
N GLY A 224 -26.94 -17.28 0.53
CA GLY A 224 -25.56 -17.74 0.34
C GLY A 224 -24.93 -17.25 -0.97
N ASP A 225 -25.52 -16.23 -1.62
CA ASP A 225 -25.01 -15.67 -2.88
C ASP A 225 -23.59 -15.09 -2.75
N LEU A 226 -23.17 -14.75 -1.53
CA LEU A 226 -21.83 -14.24 -1.22
C LEU A 226 -20.84 -15.32 -0.78
N ALA A 227 -21.19 -16.61 -0.92
CA ALA A 227 -20.28 -17.70 -0.67
C ALA A 227 -19.13 -17.69 -1.70
N LEU A 228 -17.88 -17.59 -1.24
CA LEU A 228 -16.73 -17.86 -2.11
C LEU A 228 -16.56 -19.37 -2.25
N THR A 229 -16.86 -19.89 -3.43
CA THR A 229 -16.77 -21.32 -3.77
C THR A 229 -16.18 -21.56 -5.18
N ALA A 230 -15.68 -20.52 -5.83
CA ALA A 230 -15.07 -20.59 -7.17
C ALA A 230 -13.66 -21.20 -7.20
N GLY A 231 -13.13 -21.66 -6.07
CA GLY A 231 -11.84 -22.37 -6.00
C GLY A 231 -10.63 -21.44 -5.94
N TRP A 232 -10.73 -20.35 -5.17
CA TRP A 232 -9.64 -19.38 -4.98
C TRP A 232 -8.52 -19.87 -4.05
N GLY A 233 -8.82 -20.83 -3.17
CA GLY A 233 -7.88 -21.38 -2.21
C GLY A 233 -8.35 -22.67 -1.54
N HIS A 234 -7.41 -23.48 -1.08
CA HIS A 234 -7.69 -24.78 -0.48
C HIS A 234 -6.82 -25.01 0.76
N ALA A 235 -7.31 -25.85 1.68
CA ALA A 235 -6.55 -26.26 2.86
C ALA A 235 -5.45 -27.25 2.46
N GLY A 236 -4.20 -26.84 2.65
CA GLY A 236 -3.02 -27.68 2.51
C GLY A 236 -2.67 -28.43 3.80
N LYS A 237 -1.58 -29.20 3.75
CA LYS A 237 -1.06 -29.92 4.92
C LYS A 237 -0.67 -28.92 6.02
N GLY A 238 -1.00 -29.25 7.27
CA GLY A 238 -0.64 -28.41 8.43
C GLY A 238 -1.39 -27.08 8.54
N GLY A 239 -2.54 -26.93 7.86
CA GLY A 239 -3.34 -25.70 7.92
C GLY A 239 -2.85 -24.57 7.00
N VAL A 240 -1.86 -24.84 6.14
CA VAL A 240 -1.37 -23.88 5.15
C VAL A 240 -2.45 -23.63 4.09
N THR A 241 -2.71 -22.37 3.75
CA THR A 241 -3.62 -22.03 2.64
C THR A 241 -2.88 -22.10 1.30
N MET A 242 -3.33 -22.97 0.40
CA MET A 242 -2.80 -23.10 -0.95
C MET A 242 -3.64 -22.27 -1.93
N PRO A 243 -3.03 -21.42 -2.78
CA PRO A 243 -3.76 -20.63 -3.75
C PRO A 243 -4.33 -21.52 -4.87
N GLY A 244 -5.61 -21.30 -5.20
CA GLY A 244 -6.30 -21.96 -6.31
C GLY A 244 -6.28 -21.11 -7.59
N ARG A 245 -6.89 -21.66 -8.65
CA ARG A 245 -7.03 -20.96 -9.93
C ARG A 245 -8.15 -19.90 -9.86
N GLY A 246 -9.22 -20.19 -9.12
CA GLY A 246 -10.45 -19.42 -9.16
C GLY A 246 -11.18 -19.53 -10.50
N ARG A 247 -12.25 -18.73 -10.65
CA ARG A 247 -12.98 -18.56 -11.90
C ARG A 247 -12.98 -17.09 -12.30
N VAL A 248 -12.35 -16.80 -13.43
CA VAL A 248 -12.37 -15.49 -14.09
C VAL A 248 -12.78 -15.66 -15.54
N VAL A 249 -13.53 -14.70 -16.07
CA VAL A 249 -13.89 -14.64 -17.49
C VAL A 249 -13.32 -13.36 -18.06
N GLU A 250 -12.39 -13.49 -19.01
CA GLU A 250 -11.86 -12.34 -19.74
C GLU A 250 -12.84 -11.92 -20.85
N ARG A 251 -13.03 -10.61 -21.00
CA ARG A 251 -13.85 -10.03 -22.06
C ARG A 251 -13.40 -8.62 -22.42
N SER A 252 -13.89 -8.12 -23.54
CA SER A 252 -13.82 -6.70 -23.86
C SER A 252 -14.74 -5.88 -22.95
N TYR A 253 -14.42 -4.60 -22.79
CA TYR A 253 -15.30 -3.64 -22.14
C TYR A 253 -16.61 -3.48 -22.91
N SER A 254 -17.70 -3.26 -22.19
CA SER A 254 -18.99 -2.90 -22.79
C SER A 254 -19.02 -1.43 -23.21
N ASP A 255 -19.98 -1.06 -24.08
CA ASP A 255 -20.14 0.33 -24.52
C ASP A 255 -20.40 1.29 -23.34
N ASP A 256 -21.16 0.85 -22.33
CA ASP A 256 -21.42 1.63 -21.11
C ASP A 256 -20.15 1.85 -20.28
N GLU A 257 -19.31 0.81 -20.16
CA GLU A 257 -18.01 0.89 -19.45
C GLU A 257 -17.07 1.85 -20.17
N LEU A 258 -17.00 1.79 -21.50
CA LEU A 258 -16.21 2.69 -22.32
C LEU A 258 -16.73 4.13 -22.30
N ALA A 259 -18.05 4.33 -22.25
CA ALA A 259 -18.66 5.65 -22.11
C ALA A 259 -18.26 6.29 -20.76
N ALA A 260 -18.30 5.51 -19.68
CA ALA A 260 -17.86 5.97 -18.36
C ALA A 260 -16.37 6.36 -18.34
N PHE A 261 -15.50 5.63 -19.07
CA PHE A 261 -14.09 6.00 -19.20
C PHE A 261 -13.91 7.31 -19.97
N ARG A 262 -14.66 7.52 -21.06
CA ARG A 262 -14.60 8.78 -21.83
C ARG A 262 -15.07 9.98 -21.03
N GLU A 263 -16.09 9.80 -20.19
CA GLU A 263 -16.58 10.86 -19.31
C GLU A 263 -15.54 11.18 -18.22
N GLY A 264 -14.98 10.15 -17.57
CA GLY A 264 -13.96 10.33 -16.52
C GLY A 264 -12.65 10.94 -17.01
N ILE A 265 -12.26 10.70 -18.26
CA ILE A 265 -11.08 11.33 -18.87
C ILE A 265 -11.18 12.86 -18.88
N ALA A 266 -12.38 13.45 -18.92
CA ALA A 266 -12.50 14.91 -18.92
C ALA A 266 -11.92 15.57 -17.65
N ASP A 267 -11.94 14.84 -16.52
CA ASP A 267 -11.42 15.29 -15.23
C ASP A 267 -9.96 14.85 -14.99
N LEU A 268 -9.40 14.01 -15.87
CA LEU A 268 -8.04 13.49 -15.79
C LEU A 268 -7.17 14.17 -16.85
N ASP A 269 -5.94 14.52 -16.50
CA ASP A 269 -4.95 15.00 -17.48
C ASP A 269 -4.33 13.81 -18.25
N LEU A 270 -5.17 12.98 -18.86
CA LEU A 270 -4.79 11.75 -19.56
C LEU A 270 -5.48 11.65 -20.91
N SER A 271 -4.77 11.14 -21.92
CA SER A 271 -5.39 10.71 -23.16
C SER A 271 -6.12 9.38 -22.99
N TYR A 272 -7.06 9.09 -23.89
CA TYR A 272 -7.75 7.78 -23.91
C TYR A 272 -6.77 6.61 -24.08
N GLU A 273 -5.71 6.81 -24.87
CA GLU A 273 -4.65 5.81 -25.04
C GLU A 273 -3.89 5.56 -23.74
N GLN A 274 -3.54 6.62 -23.01
CA GLN A 274 -2.88 6.50 -21.70
C GLN A 274 -3.78 5.80 -20.68
N LEU A 275 -5.08 6.12 -20.63
CA LEU A 275 -6.02 5.44 -19.74
C LEU A 275 -6.09 3.93 -20.06
N MET A 276 -6.19 3.57 -21.34
CA MET A 276 -6.24 2.16 -21.75
C MET A 276 -4.90 1.45 -21.51
N ALA A 277 -3.76 2.14 -21.62
CA ALA A 277 -2.46 1.62 -21.23
C ALA A 277 -2.37 1.38 -19.71
N CYS A 278 -2.99 2.24 -18.89
CA CYS A 278 -3.05 2.13 -17.43
C CYS A 278 -3.95 0.99 -16.95
N LEU A 279 -5.13 0.82 -17.55
CA LEU A 279 -6.13 -0.17 -17.11
C LEU A 279 -6.05 -1.51 -17.86
N GLY A 280 -5.52 -1.50 -19.08
CA GLY A 280 -5.47 -2.64 -19.99
C GLY A 280 -6.63 -2.67 -21.00
N GLY A 281 -6.41 -3.32 -22.14
CA GLY A 281 -7.38 -3.41 -23.26
C GLY A 281 -8.58 -4.33 -23.03
N THR A 282 -8.52 -5.17 -21.99
CA THR A 282 -9.57 -6.12 -21.60
C THR A 282 -9.87 -6.00 -20.11
N CYS A 283 -10.96 -6.63 -19.67
CA CYS A 283 -11.32 -6.76 -18.27
C CYS A 283 -11.75 -8.18 -17.94
N TYR A 284 -11.77 -8.49 -16.64
CA TYR A 284 -12.21 -9.75 -16.08
C TYR A 284 -13.50 -9.58 -15.30
N ASP A 285 -14.41 -10.55 -15.48
CA ASP A 285 -15.49 -10.80 -14.55
C ASP A 285 -15.00 -11.88 -13.57
N VAL A 286 -14.86 -11.51 -12.28
CA VAL A 286 -14.23 -12.33 -11.24
C VAL A 286 -15.32 -13.00 -10.40
N HIS A 287 -15.48 -14.31 -10.56
CA HIS A 287 -16.58 -15.04 -9.93
C HIS A 287 -16.32 -15.35 -8.45
N LEU A 288 -17.34 -15.11 -7.63
CA LEU A 288 -17.39 -15.63 -6.27
C LEU A 288 -17.81 -17.10 -6.28
N ASN A 289 -18.83 -17.38 -7.09
CA ASN A 289 -19.49 -18.66 -7.28
C ASN A 289 -20.26 -18.64 -8.64
N ASP A 290 -21.20 -19.56 -8.85
CA ASP A 290 -21.99 -19.65 -10.07
C ASP A 290 -23.13 -18.60 -10.19
N VAL A 291 -23.43 -17.89 -9.10
CA VAL A 291 -24.53 -16.92 -8.99
C VAL A 291 -24.03 -15.48 -9.01
N ALA A 292 -22.86 -15.21 -8.41
CA ALA A 292 -22.33 -13.86 -8.20
C ALA A 292 -20.90 -13.70 -8.72
N TYR A 293 -20.62 -12.51 -9.25
CA TYR A 293 -19.29 -12.10 -9.70
C TYR A 293 -19.06 -10.60 -9.52
N TRP A 294 -17.81 -10.17 -9.43
CA TRP A 294 -17.43 -8.78 -9.60
C TRP A 294 -17.20 -8.50 -11.08
N ARG A 295 -18.01 -7.61 -11.63
CA ARG A 295 -17.98 -7.22 -13.05
C ARG A 295 -16.89 -6.20 -13.31
N CYS A 296 -16.25 -6.28 -14.48
CA CYS A 296 -15.35 -5.25 -15.01
C CYS A 296 -14.17 -4.95 -14.06
N VAL A 297 -13.36 -5.96 -13.76
CA VAL A 297 -12.04 -5.76 -13.14
C VAL A 297 -11.01 -5.59 -14.26
N PRO A 298 -10.45 -4.40 -14.50
CA PRO A 298 -9.51 -4.19 -15.60
C PRO A 298 -8.32 -5.15 -15.56
N ALA A 299 -7.79 -5.53 -16.71
CA ALA A 299 -6.75 -6.56 -16.77
C ALA A 299 -5.53 -6.21 -15.92
N ARG A 300 -5.07 -4.95 -15.98
CA ARG A 300 -3.92 -4.49 -15.18
C ARG A 300 -4.23 -4.41 -13.69
N VAL A 301 -5.49 -4.14 -13.31
CA VAL A 301 -5.94 -4.19 -11.92
C VAL A 301 -5.92 -5.63 -11.41
N TRP A 302 -6.43 -6.58 -12.20
CA TRP A 302 -6.44 -7.99 -11.84
C TRP A 302 -5.02 -8.52 -11.63
N THR A 303 -4.09 -8.22 -12.55
CA THR A 303 -2.70 -8.69 -12.49
C THR A 303 -1.81 -7.86 -11.57
N TYR A 304 -2.33 -6.84 -10.91
CA TYR A 304 -1.52 -5.93 -10.09
C TYR A 304 -0.84 -6.65 -8.92
N THR A 305 0.46 -6.43 -8.77
CA THR A 305 1.31 -7.05 -7.77
C THR A 305 1.98 -6.02 -6.87
N ILE A 306 2.00 -6.31 -5.56
CA ILE A 306 2.82 -5.60 -4.58
C ILE A 306 3.62 -6.65 -3.84
N GLY A 307 4.95 -6.49 -3.81
CA GLY A 307 5.84 -7.35 -3.03
C GLY A 307 5.65 -8.84 -3.29
N GLY A 308 5.51 -9.25 -4.55
CA GLY A 308 5.44 -10.65 -4.95
C GLY A 308 4.07 -11.30 -4.83
N TYR A 309 3.03 -10.53 -4.48
CA TYR A 309 1.67 -11.01 -4.36
C TYR A 309 0.72 -10.28 -5.32
N GLN A 310 0.01 -11.05 -6.15
CA GLN A 310 -1.15 -10.56 -6.89
C GLN A 310 -2.26 -10.24 -5.88
N VAL A 311 -2.55 -8.95 -5.71
CA VAL A 311 -3.26 -8.41 -4.55
C VAL A 311 -4.64 -9.05 -4.38
N MET A 312 -5.51 -8.90 -5.38
CA MET A 312 -6.90 -9.40 -5.32
C MET A 312 -6.95 -10.92 -5.19
N LYS A 313 -6.15 -11.65 -5.98
CA LYS A 313 -6.10 -13.11 -5.93
C LYS A 313 -5.65 -13.63 -4.58
N LYS A 314 -4.64 -12.99 -3.97
CA LYS A 314 -4.14 -13.38 -2.65
C LYS A 314 -5.21 -13.15 -1.58
N TRP A 315 -5.92 -12.02 -1.63
CA TRP A 315 -7.02 -11.73 -0.71
C TRP A 315 -8.15 -12.78 -0.78
N LEU A 316 -8.53 -13.17 -1.99
CA LEU A 316 -9.56 -14.19 -2.24
C LEU A 316 -9.14 -15.58 -1.76
N SER A 317 -7.85 -15.94 -1.89
CA SER A 317 -7.35 -17.27 -1.53
C SER A 317 -7.55 -17.66 -0.06
N TYR A 318 -7.63 -16.68 0.86
CA TYR A 318 -7.88 -16.93 2.28
C TYR A 318 -9.37 -16.93 2.66
N ARG A 319 -10.26 -16.65 1.72
CA ARG A 319 -11.69 -16.38 1.99
C ARG A 319 -12.65 -17.36 1.33
N GLU A 320 -12.12 -18.41 0.70
CA GLU A 320 -12.93 -19.58 0.32
C GLU A 320 -13.72 -20.10 1.50
N ARG A 321 -15.01 -20.41 1.29
CA ARG A 321 -15.94 -20.78 2.35
C ARG A 321 -15.43 -21.93 3.23
N PRO A 322 -14.81 -23.00 2.70
CA PRO A 322 -14.23 -24.05 3.54
C PRO A 322 -13.05 -23.59 4.42
N LEU A 323 -12.34 -22.52 4.04
CA LEU A 323 -11.23 -21.94 4.81
C LEU A 323 -11.73 -20.89 5.80
N LEU A 324 -12.65 -20.04 5.37
CA LEU A 324 -13.21 -18.95 6.18
C LEU A 324 -14.24 -19.45 7.21
N GLY A 325 -14.87 -20.60 6.93
CA GLY A 325 -15.93 -21.19 7.74
C GLY A 325 -17.29 -20.50 7.62
N ARG A 326 -17.41 -19.51 6.73
CA ARG A 326 -18.63 -18.72 6.49
C ARG A 326 -18.57 -18.07 5.10
N ASP A 327 -19.70 -17.52 4.68
CA ASP A 327 -19.79 -16.69 3.48
C ASP A 327 -19.20 -15.30 3.75
N LEU A 328 -18.92 -14.55 2.68
CA LEU A 328 -18.50 -13.15 2.82
C LEU A 328 -19.64 -12.33 3.41
N LYS A 329 -19.28 -11.36 4.25
CA LYS A 329 -20.22 -10.33 4.67
C LYS A 329 -20.41 -9.30 3.54
N PRO A 330 -21.55 -8.58 3.50
CA PRO A 330 -21.79 -7.58 2.45
C PRO A 330 -20.77 -6.44 2.39
N ASP A 331 -20.16 -6.06 3.52
CA ASP A 331 -19.06 -5.11 3.59
C ASP A 331 -17.76 -5.69 2.99
N GLU A 332 -17.44 -6.96 3.27
CA GLU A 332 -16.29 -7.64 2.65
C GLU A 332 -16.44 -7.80 1.13
N ALA A 333 -17.66 -8.05 0.64
CA ALA A 333 -17.93 -8.12 -0.79
C ALA A 333 -17.82 -6.75 -1.48
N ARG A 334 -18.30 -5.67 -0.83
CA ARG A 334 -18.13 -4.28 -1.28
C ARG A 334 -16.68 -3.83 -1.24
N TYR A 335 -15.91 -4.32 -0.27
CA TYR A 335 -14.49 -3.99 -0.14
C TYR A 335 -13.68 -4.43 -1.37
N VAL A 336 -14.04 -5.51 -2.07
CA VAL A 336 -13.37 -5.91 -3.32
C VAL A 336 -13.61 -4.89 -4.44
N THR A 337 -14.81 -4.31 -4.51
CA THR A 337 -15.10 -3.18 -5.42
C THR A 337 -14.21 -1.98 -5.09
N GLU A 338 -14.11 -1.63 -3.80
CA GLU A 338 -13.25 -0.54 -3.33
C GLU A 338 -11.76 -0.80 -3.67
N MET A 339 -11.28 -2.02 -3.39
CA MET A 339 -9.92 -2.46 -3.72
C MET A 339 -9.66 -2.34 -5.23
N THR A 340 -10.60 -2.75 -6.07
CA THR A 340 -10.52 -2.63 -7.53
C THR A 340 -10.33 -1.16 -7.93
N ARG A 341 -11.13 -0.25 -7.36
CA ARG A 341 -11.08 1.18 -7.65
C ARG A 341 -9.79 1.84 -7.16
N ARG A 342 -9.29 1.46 -5.98
CA ARG A 342 -8.02 1.95 -5.44
C ARG A 342 -6.84 1.54 -6.31
N ILE A 343 -6.79 0.28 -6.73
CA ILE A 343 -5.74 -0.21 -7.63
C ILE A 343 -5.85 0.48 -9.00
N ALA A 344 -7.07 0.63 -9.55
CA ALA A 344 -7.27 1.39 -10.78
C ALA A 344 -6.78 2.84 -10.66
N ALA A 345 -7.09 3.51 -9.54
CA ALA A 345 -6.61 4.86 -9.27
C ALA A 345 -5.07 4.93 -9.15
N LEU A 346 -4.43 3.93 -8.53
CA LEU A 346 -2.96 3.83 -8.49
C LEU A 346 -2.37 3.69 -9.89
N LEU A 347 -2.95 2.83 -10.74
CA LEU A 347 -2.51 2.63 -12.11
C LEU A 347 -2.68 3.91 -12.95
N LEU A 348 -3.78 4.65 -12.76
CA LEU A 348 -4.01 5.92 -13.44
C LEU A 348 -3.03 7.04 -13.02
N LEU A 349 -2.32 6.88 -11.89
CA LEU A 349 -1.24 7.80 -11.48
C LEU A 349 0.10 7.48 -12.16
N GLU A 350 0.26 6.33 -12.83
CA GLU A 350 1.53 5.91 -13.42
C GLU A 350 2.18 6.95 -14.35
N PRO A 351 1.45 7.60 -15.28
CA PRO A 351 2.09 8.59 -16.17
C PRO A 351 2.70 9.77 -15.41
N ALA A 352 2.01 10.26 -14.37
CA ALA A 352 2.51 11.34 -13.52
C ALA A 352 3.69 10.90 -12.65
N LEU A 353 3.69 9.65 -12.18
CA LEU A 353 4.80 9.06 -11.42
C LEU A 353 6.04 8.88 -12.31
N ASP A 354 5.87 8.40 -13.54
CA ASP A 354 6.95 8.22 -14.51
C ASP A 354 7.54 9.58 -14.95
N GLU A 355 6.70 10.58 -15.26
CA GLU A 355 7.19 11.93 -15.55
C GLU A 355 7.95 12.53 -14.36
N ASN A 356 7.43 12.32 -13.15
CA ASN A 356 8.10 12.76 -11.94
C ASN A 356 9.47 12.09 -11.76
N TYR A 357 9.57 10.78 -12.00
CA TYR A 357 10.84 10.05 -11.94
C TYR A 357 11.83 10.58 -12.97
N GLU A 358 11.43 10.77 -14.23
CA GLU A 358 12.30 11.30 -15.28
C GLU A 358 12.82 12.70 -14.96
N ARG A 359 11.96 13.57 -14.40
CA ARG A 359 12.36 14.90 -13.92
C ARG A 359 13.39 14.82 -12.78
N VAL A 360 13.16 13.98 -11.78
CA VAL A 360 14.10 13.78 -10.66
C VAL A 360 15.42 13.19 -11.15
N LYS A 361 15.37 12.22 -12.06
CA LYS A 361 16.55 11.59 -12.67
C LYS A 361 17.40 12.60 -13.44
N THR A 362 16.75 13.52 -14.15
CA THR A 362 17.45 14.56 -14.93
C THR A 362 18.08 15.64 -14.05
N ASP A 363 17.46 15.98 -12.91
CA ASP A 363 17.93 17.00 -11.97
C ASP A 363 18.11 16.41 -10.55
N THR A 364 18.99 15.41 -10.46
CA THR A 364 19.30 14.72 -9.20
C THR A 364 20.27 15.55 -8.36
N TYR A 365 20.01 15.63 -7.05
CA TYR A 365 20.89 16.27 -6.08
C TYR A 365 22.29 15.63 -6.06
N ALA A 366 23.31 16.44 -6.33
CA ALA A 366 24.70 16.02 -6.26
C ALA A 366 25.19 16.00 -4.80
N TRP A 367 25.39 14.80 -4.25
CA TRP A 367 25.90 14.65 -2.89
C TRP A 367 27.36 15.13 -2.78
N PRO A 368 27.69 16.03 -1.83
CA PRO A 368 29.07 16.45 -1.62
C PRO A 368 29.92 15.28 -1.09
N GLY A 369 30.91 14.86 -1.88
CA GLY A 369 31.82 13.75 -1.56
C GLY A 369 31.55 12.42 -2.28
N GLY A 370 30.58 12.37 -3.20
CA GLY A 370 30.40 11.22 -4.09
C GLY A 370 31.43 11.23 -5.22
N ASP A 371 32.54 10.50 -5.06
CA ASP A 371 33.27 9.99 -6.23
C ASP A 371 32.26 9.14 -7.03
N GLY A 372 32.00 9.54 -8.27
CA GLY A 372 30.93 9.03 -9.14
C GLY A 372 30.99 7.52 -9.42
N ARG A 373 30.62 6.72 -8.44
CA ARG A 373 30.28 5.31 -8.59
C ARG A 373 28.79 5.17 -8.38
N VAL A 374 28.08 5.35 -9.49
CA VAL A 374 26.73 4.82 -9.73
C VAL A 374 26.82 3.32 -9.88
#